data_AF-A0A3B9ZWT4-F1
#
_entry.id   AF-A0A3B9ZWT4-F1
#
_cell.length_a   1.000
_cell.length_b   1.000
_cell.length_c   1.000
_cell.angle_alpha   90.00
_cell.angle_beta   90.00
_cell.angle_gamma   90.00
#
_symmetry.space_group_name_H-M   'P 1'
#
loop_
_entity.id
_entity.type
_entity.pdbx_description
1 polymer ?
#
loop_
_entity_poly.entity_id
_entity_poly.type
_entity_poly.pdbx_seq_one_letter_code
_entity_poly.pdbx_strand_id
1 'polypeptide(L)' 'PINDLSKVVRVHVATYQAASGAGAQGIAELEMQIHQVAHGEEPTIQKFPYQLAMNVIPQIDVFLENDYTKEEMKM' A
#
# COMPACT_ATOMS: atom_id res chain seq x y z
N PRO A 1 -19.17 -12.66 -12.38
CA PRO A 1 -18.98 -13.84 -13.26
C PRO A 1 -18.74 -15.15 -12.50
N ILE A 2 -17.66 -15.29 -11.71
CA ILE A 2 -17.36 -16.55 -11.01
C ILE A 2 -18.46 -16.91 -9.99
N ASN A 3 -18.85 -15.95 -9.15
CA ASN A 3 -19.93 -16.14 -8.16
C ASN A 3 -21.29 -16.51 -8.78
N ASP A 4 -21.53 -16.08 -10.02
CA ASP A 4 -22.79 -16.34 -10.74
C ASP A 4 -22.82 -17.76 -11.30
N LEU A 5 -21.65 -18.33 -11.60
CA LEU A 5 -21.47 -19.72 -12.06
C LEU A 5 -21.44 -20.70 -10.89
N SER A 6 -20.73 -20.34 -9.82
CA SER A 6 -20.61 -21.14 -8.60
C SER A 6 -20.45 -20.22 -7.40
N LYS A 7 -21.31 -20.41 -6.39
CA LYS A 7 -21.37 -19.51 -5.24
C LYS A 7 -20.01 -19.47 -4.51
N VAL A 8 -19.40 -18.29 -4.44
CA VAL A 8 -18.18 -18.07 -3.66
C VAL A 8 -18.57 -17.96 -2.18
N VAL A 9 -17.95 -18.81 -1.35
CA VAL A 9 -18.21 -18.87 0.10
C VAL A 9 -17.12 -18.19 0.93
N ARG A 10 -15.91 -18.05 0.38
CA ARG A 10 -14.76 -17.45 1.05
C ARG A 10 -13.76 -16.94 0.02
N VAL A 11 -13.08 -15.85 0.39
CA VAL A 11 -12.02 -15.23 -0.41
C VAL A 11 -10.81 -14.97 0.50
N HIS A 12 -9.61 -15.27 0.00
CA HIS A 12 -8.34 -14.87 0.60
C HIS A 12 -7.63 -14.03 -0.45
N VAL A 13 -7.32 -12.78 -0.11
CA VAL A 13 -6.71 -11.82 -1.05
C VAL A 13 -5.52 -11.17 -0.37
N ALA A 14 -4.45 -11.02 -1.13
CA ALA A 14 -3.33 -10.13 -0.81
C ALA A 14 -3.24 -9.10 -1.94
N THR A 15 -3.16 -7.83 -1.58
CA THR A 15 -3.11 -6.73 -2.55
C THR A 15 -1.68 -6.25 -2.75
N TYR A 16 -1.38 -5.80 -3.97
CA TYR A 16 -0.14 -5.11 -4.33
C TYR A 16 -0.52 -3.73 -4.84
N GLN A 17 -0.87 -2.84 -3.91
CA GLN A 17 -1.42 -1.52 -4.24
C GLN A 17 -0.32 -0.54 -4.63
N ALA A 18 -0.55 0.21 -5.70
CA ALA A 18 0.37 1.21 -6.19
C ALA A 18 0.35 2.48 -5.33
N ALA A 19 1.48 3.20 -5.29
CA ALA A 19 1.62 4.48 -4.58
C ALA A 19 0.61 5.55 -5.05
N SER A 20 0.11 5.44 -6.29
CA SER A 20 -0.94 6.32 -6.83
C SER A 20 -2.25 6.26 -6.04
N GLY A 21 -2.51 5.18 -5.30
CA GLY A 21 -3.65 5.09 -4.38
C GLY A 21 -3.59 6.12 -3.24
N ALA A 22 -2.40 6.59 -2.88
CA ALA A 22 -2.20 7.67 -1.91
C ALA A 22 -2.26 9.08 -2.54
N GLY A 23 -2.65 9.17 -3.82
CA GLY A 23 -2.74 10.41 -4.58
C GLY A 23 -1.39 10.90 -5.12
N ALA A 24 -1.39 12.12 -5.69
CA ALA A 24 -0.21 12.72 -6.32
C ALA A 24 1.00 12.81 -5.36
N GLN A 25 0.75 13.03 -4.07
CA GLN A 25 1.80 13.06 -3.04
C GLN A 25 2.49 11.70 -2.88
N GLY A 26 1.75 10.59 -2.96
CA GLY A 26 2.35 9.25 -2.87
C GLY A 26 3.26 8.93 -4.04
N ILE A 27 2.88 9.38 -5.25
CA ILE A 27 3.72 9.26 -6.45
C ILE A 27 4.99 10.09 -6.30
N ALA A 28 4.83 11.38 -5.95
CA ALA A 28 5.95 12.30 -5.80
C ALA A 28 6.96 11.83 -4.74
N GLU A 29 6.47 11.28 -3.62
CA GLU A 29 7.35 10.71 -2.60
C GLU A 29 8.11 9.49 -3.08
N LEU A 30 7.46 8.57 -3.79
CA LEU A 30 8.13 7.39 -4.33
C LEU A 30 9.22 7.79 -5.32
N GLU A 31 8.94 8.72 -6.24
CA GLU A 31 9.92 9.24 -7.19
C GLU A 31 11.12 9.89 -6.49
N MET A 32 10.86 10.75 -5.49
CA MET A 32 11.90 11.37 -4.68
C MET A 32 12.76 10.33 -3.96
N GLN A 33 12.14 9.37 -3.28
CA GLN A 33 12.88 8.33 -2.56
C GLN A 33 13.71 7.45 -3.50
N ILE A 34 13.20 7.12 -4.70
CA ILE A 34 13.97 6.38 -5.71
C ILE A 34 15.23 7.16 -6.10
N HIS A 35 15.12 8.47 -6.34
CA HIS A 35 16.28 9.32 -6.62
C HIS A 35 17.27 9.34 -5.46
N GLN A 36 16.82 9.50 -4.22
CA GLN A 36 17.69 9.54 -3.03
C GLN A 36 18.45 8.22 -2.85
N VAL A 37 17.74 7.09 -2.93
CA VAL A 37 18.35 5.75 -2.85
C VAL A 37 19.41 5.57 -3.95
N ALA A 38 19.12 6.01 -5.18
CA ALA A 38 20.06 5.89 -6.29
C ALA A 38 21.35 6.72 -6.10
N HIS A 39 21.30 7.80 -5.33
CA HIS A 39 22.47 8.63 -5.00
C HIS A 39 23.15 8.21 -3.67
N GLY A 40 22.66 7.17 -3.01
CA GLY A 40 23.18 6.72 -1.71
C GLY A 40 22.79 7.63 -0.54
N GLU A 41 21.74 8.41 -0.72
CA GLU A 41 21.20 9.32 0.31
C GLU A 41 20.15 8.60 1.17
N GLU A 42 19.91 9.12 2.38
CA GLU A 42 18.81 8.65 3.23
C GLU A 42 17.44 9.07 2.65
N PRO A 43 16.51 8.13 2.41
CA PRO A 43 15.22 8.45 1.82
C PRO A 43 14.35 9.28 2.76
N THR A 44 13.78 10.35 2.22
CA THR A 44 12.86 11.23 2.93
C THR A 44 11.46 10.61 2.95
N ILE A 45 10.90 10.47 4.14
CA ILE A 45 9.59 9.86 4.39
C ILE A 45 8.62 10.97 4.84
N GLN A 46 7.49 11.16 4.15
CA GLN A 46 6.53 12.23 4.49
C GLN A 46 5.07 11.73 4.50
N LYS A 47 4.64 11.07 3.43
CA LYS A 47 3.29 10.60 3.15
C LYS A 47 3.07 9.19 3.68
N PHE A 48 4.05 8.32 3.49
CA PHE A 48 4.01 6.95 3.99
C PHE A 48 4.59 6.88 5.42
N PRO A 49 4.21 5.89 6.23
CA PRO A 49 4.77 5.73 7.58
C PRO A 49 6.23 5.25 7.57
N TYR A 50 6.68 4.67 6.46
CA TYR A 50 8.03 4.13 6.27
C TYR A 50 8.51 4.38 4.83
N GLN A 51 9.80 4.17 4.57
CA GLN A 51 10.36 4.20 3.22
C GLN A 51 9.61 3.22 2.31
N LEU A 52 9.16 3.70 1.16
CA LEU A 52 8.50 2.89 0.14
C LEU A 52 9.46 2.46 -0.96
N ALA A 53 10.43 3.28 -1.33
CA ALA A 53 11.40 2.91 -2.37
C ALA A 53 12.13 1.61 -1.99
N MET A 54 12.08 0.63 -2.89
CA MET A 54 12.66 -0.71 -2.72
C MET A 54 12.11 -1.48 -1.50
N ASN A 55 10.87 -1.19 -1.08
CA ASN A 55 10.25 -1.80 0.10
C ASN A 55 8.77 -2.16 -0.13
N VAL A 56 8.20 -2.94 0.78
CA VAL A 56 6.76 -3.24 0.86
C VAL A 56 6.26 -2.87 2.26
N ILE A 57 5.18 -2.09 2.33
CA ILE A 57 4.57 -1.67 3.60
C ILE A 57 3.27 -2.45 3.79
N PRO A 58 3.17 -3.38 4.75
CA PRO A 58 1.98 -4.17 5.01
C PRO A 58 0.94 -3.40 5.84
N GLN A 59 0.69 -2.13 5.49
CA GLN A 59 -0.28 -1.28 6.17
C GLN A 59 -0.77 -0.20 5.21
N ILE A 60 -2.09 -0.17 4.96
CA ILE A 60 -2.75 0.91 4.24
C ILE A 60 -3.90 1.42 5.11
N ASP A 61 -3.95 2.73 5.34
CA ASP A 61 -4.88 3.36 6.28
C ASP A 61 -4.56 2.99 7.75
N VAL A 62 -5.46 3.31 8.68
CA VAL A 62 -5.27 3.08 10.12
C VAL A 62 -5.64 1.65 10.53
N PHE A 63 -5.02 1.14 11.60
CA PHE A 63 -5.46 -0.07 12.28
C PHE A 63 -6.79 0.14 13.00
N LEU A 64 -7.59 -0.91 13.05
CA LEU A 64 -8.85 -1.01 13.79
C LEU A 64 -8.67 -1.94 14.99
N GLU A 65 -9.69 -2.05 15.86
CA GLU A 65 -9.62 -2.86 17.09
C GLU A 65 -9.44 -4.36 16.86
N ASN A 66 -9.72 -4.85 15.65
CA ASN A 66 -9.55 -6.25 15.27
C ASN A 66 -8.19 -6.54 14.61
N ASP A 67 -7.22 -5.63 14.73
CA ASP A 67 -5.89 -5.67 14.14
C ASP A 67 -5.84 -5.64 12.59
N TYR A 68 -6.98 -5.54 11.92
CA TYR A 68 -7.04 -5.23 10.49
C TYR A 68 -6.91 -3.73 10.26
N THR A 69 -6.38 -3.38 9.12
CA THR A 69 -6.41 -2.01 8.62
C THR A 69 -7.77 -1.66 8.05
N LYS A 70 -8.10 -0.37 8.05
CA LYS A 70 -9.35 0.14 7.45
C LYS A 70 -9.45 -0.14 5.96
N GLU A 71 -8.33 -0.26 5.23
CA GLU A 71 -8.35 -0.66 3.82
C GLU A 71 -8.77 -2.14 3.66
N GLU A 72 -8.22 -3.03 4.49
CA GLU A 72 -8.60 -4.45 4.46
C GLU A 72 -10.08 -4.67 4.78
N MET A 73 -10.65 -3.90 5.70
CA MET A 73 -12.07 -3.99 6.04
C MET A 73 -13.03 -3.40 4.99
N LYS A 74 -12.52 -2.64 4.00
CA LYS A 74 -13.33 -2.17 2.84
C LYS A 74 -13.47 -3.25 1.76
N MET A 75 -12.60 -4.26 1.77
CA MET A 75 -12.59 -5.37 0.79
C MET A 75 -13.68 -6.39 1.11
#